data_AF-A0A2P4SQ34-F1
#
_entry.id   AF-A0A2P4SQ34-F1
#
_cell.length_a   1.000
_cell.length_b   1.000
_cell.length_c   1.000
_cell.angle_alpha   90.00
_cell.angle_beta   90.00
_cell.angle_gamma   90.00
#
_symmetry.space_group_name_H-M   'P 1'
#
loop_
_entity.id
_entity.type
_entity.pdbx_description
1 polymer ?
#
loop_
_entity_poly.entity_id
_entity_poly.type
_entity_poly.pdbx_seq_one_letter_code
_entity_poly.pdbx_strand_id
1 'polypeptide(L)'
;MLIAHLQDRFPDYLTVSPPIGDLQAFYKESKRRFDTEEEFKKRAYQCVVLLQSKDPDFIKAWELICDVSRKEFQKIYNCLDVTLTERGESFYQDMMKDIVKEFEDKGFVQVDDGRKVVFVPGFSVPLTIMKSDGGYTYDTSDLAALRHRLLEEKGDILIYVVDSGQSVHLQTVFAAGQMIGWYDPKVTRITHAAFGVVLGEDKKKFKTRSGDSVRLIDLLEEGLKRAMDKLKDKERDKVLTPEELKAAQLSVAFGCIKYADLSHNRLNDYVFSFDKMLDDRGNTAAYLLYAFTRIRAIARLANIDEEMLRKAAREEVLVLDHEKEWKLGKCILRFPEILQKILDDLLLHTLCDYLYELATTFTEFYDNCYCVEKDRQSGQIVKVNTWRLLLCEATATIMAKGFDILGIKPVERM
;
A
#
# COMPACT_ATOMS: atom_id res chain seq x y z
N MET A 1 8.09 3.65 28.98
CA MET A 1 9.18 4.58 28.58
C MET A 1 8.63 5.93 28.15
N LEU A 2 7.81 5.99 27.10
CA LEU A 2 7.31 7.26 26.54
C LEU A 2 6.52 8.08 27.57
N ILE A 3 5.60 7.46 28.32
CA ILE A 3 4.82 8.15 29.37
C ILE A 3 5.74 8.70 30.49
N ALA A 4 6.68 7.90 30.98
CA ALA A 4 7.66 8.37 31.98
C ALA A 4 8.48 9.56 31.47
N HIS A 5 8.82 9.57 30.17
CA HIS A 5 9.51 10.71 29.55
C HIS A 5 8.60 11.94 29.41
N LEU A 6 7.33 11.72 29.05
CA LEU A 6 6.31 12.75 28.93
C LEU A 6 6.11 13.50 30.25
N GLN A 7 5.97 12.76 31.34
CA GLN A 7 5.80 13.31 32.69
C GLN A 7 6.95 14.24 33.09
N ASP A 8 8.19 13.93 32.68
CA ASP A 8 9.35 14.77 33.00
C ASP A 8 9.48 15.99 32.09
N ARG A 9 9.17 15.83 30.79
CA ARG A 9 9.32 16.89 29.79
C ARG A 9 8.18 17.89 29.79
N PHE A 10 6.97 17.41 30.08
CA PHE A 10 5.71 18.14 30.01
C PHE A 10 4.85 17.75 31.22
N PRO A 11 5.20 18.21 32.43
CA PRO A 11 4.49 17.82 33.66
C PRO A 11 3.02 18.27 33.66
N ASP A 12 2.67 19.25 32.83
CA ASP A 12 1.34 19.80 32.62
C ASP A 12 0.57 19.14 31.45
N TYR A 13 1.01 17.97 30.94
CA TYR A 13 0.34 17.26 29.84
C TYR A 13 -1.15 16.96 30.09
N LEU A 14 -1.57 16.92 31.36
CA LEU A 14 -2.97 16.74 31.74
C LEU A 14 -3.84 17.96 31.46
N THR A 15 -3.27 19.15 31.37
CA THR A 15 -4.00 20.41 31.15
C THR A 15 -3.65 21.07 29.82
N VAL A 16 -2.43 20.88 29.32
CA VAL A 16 -1.93 21.46 28.08
C VAL A 16 -1.49 20.36 27.13
N SER A 17 -1.96 20.41 25.87
CA SER A 17 -1.50 19.48 24.84
C SER A 17 0.00 19.68 24.60
N PRO A 18 0.84 18.66 24.79
CA PRO A 18 2.29 18.80 24.69
C PRO A 18 2.71 19.02 23.22
N PRO A 19 3.64 19.95 22.93
CA PRO A 19 4.14 20.20 21.57
C PRO A 19 5.17 19.14 21.15
N ILE A 20 4.76 17.88 21.08
CA ILE A 20 5.62 16.80 20.58
C ILE A 20 5.66 16.89 19.05
N GLY A 21 6.77 17.40 18.51
CA GLY A 21 6.98 17.49 17.07
C GLY A 21 7.43 16.18 16.45
N ASP A 22 8.62 15.71 16.80
CA ASP A 22 9.21 14.48 16.26
C ASP A 22 9.12 13.34 17.29
N LEU A 23 8.16 12.42 17.07
CA LEU A 23 7.97 11.26 17.93
C LEU A 23 9.17 10.29 17.90
N GLN A 24 9.92 10.23 16.79
CA GLN A 24 11.11 9.39 16.70
C GLN A 24 12.24 9.95 17.56
N ALA A 25 12.45 11.27 17.55
CA ALA A 25 13.40 11.93 18.44
C ALA A 25 13.00 11.74 19.92
N PHE A 26 11.72 11.92 20.23
CA PHE A 26 11.16 11.71 21.57
C PHE A 26 11.35 10.25 22.04
N TYR A 27 11.13 9.28 21.16
CA TYR A 27 11.41 7.87 21.42
C TYR A 27 12.90 7.62 21.69
N LYS A 28 13.80 8.11 20.84
CA LYS A 28 15.26 7.96 20.99
C LYS A 28 15.74 8.55 22.32
N GLU A 29 15.23 9.73 22.71
CA GLU A 29 15.54 10.33 24.00
C GLU A 29 15.04 9.46 25.17
N SER A 30 13.78 8.99 25.11
CA SER A 30 13.24 8.09 26.13
C SER A 30 14.01 6.76 26.24
N LYS A 31 14.51 6.23 25.12
CA LYS A 31 15.31 5.00 25.07
C LYS A 31 16.69 5.20 25.69
N ARG A 32 17.36 6.31 25.36
CA ARG A 32 18.61 6.68 26.02
C ARG A 32 18.44 6.73 27.54
N ARG A 33 17.40 7.42 28.02
CA ARG A 33 17.11 7.52 29.47
C ARG A 33 16.82 6.16 30.10
N PHE A 34 16.06 5.30 29.41
CA PHE A 34 15.79 3.93 29.87
C PHE A 34 17.07 3.09 30.04
N ASP A 35 18.05 3.28 29.17
CA ASP A 35 19.30 2.52 29.21
C ASP A 35 20.31 3.10 30.21
N THR A 36 20.24 4.40 30.52
CA THR A 36 21.23 5.07 31.39
C THR A 36 20.75 5.44 32.80
N GLU A 37 19.44 5.54 33.04
CA GLU A 37 18.87 6.01 34.32
C GLU A 37 18.04 4.91 34.99
N GLU A 38 18.54 4.34 36.10
CA GLU A 38 17.85 3.25 36.83
C GLU A 38 16.49 3.67 37.38
N GLU A 39 16.37 4.88 37.94
CA GLU A 39 15.08 5.37 38.46
C GLU A 39 14.07 5.63 37.34
N PHE A 40 14.53 6.08 36.17
CA PHE A 40 13.66 6.22 34.99
C PHE A 40 13.17 4.85 34.50
N LYS A 41 14.05 3.85 34.50
CA LYS A 41 13.72 2.47 34.11
C LYS A 41 12.64 1.86 35.02
N LYS A 42 12.77 2.02 36.33
CA LYS A 42 11.74 1.59 37.31
C LYS A 42 10.40 2.28 37.06
N ARG A 43 10.39 3.61 36.90
CA ARG A 43 9.16 4.37 36.58
C ARG A 43 8.57 3.94 35.24
N ALA A 44 9.39 3.68 34.24
CA ALA A 44 8.93 3.25 32.93
C ALA A 44 8.17 1.92 32.98
N TYR A 45 8.58 0.97 33.83
CA TYR A 45 7.83 -0.27 34.08
C TYR A 45 6.53 -0.01 34.85
N GLN A 46 6.57 0.84 35.89
CA GLN A 46 5.36 1.22 36.64
C GLN A 46 4.30 1.89 35.75
N CYS A 47 4.72 2.75 34.82
CA CYS A 47 3.82 3.39 33.86
C CYS A 47 3.05 2.36 33.00
N VAL A 48 3.68 1.24 32.65
CA VAL A 48 3.02 0.20 31.85
C VAL A 48 1.94 -0.49 32.67
N VAL A 49 2.22 -0.79 33.94
CA VAL A 49 1.24 -1.39 34.86
C VAL A 49 0.04 -0.45 35.06
N LEU A 50 0.29 0.85 35.29
CA LEU A 50 -0.75 1.86 35.46
C LEU A 50 -1.61 2.06 34.20
N LEU A 51 -0.98 2.01 33.03
CA LEU A 51 -1.69 2.02 31.75
C LEU A 51 -2.57 0.78 31.59
N GLN A 52 -2.05 -0.41 31.92
CA GLN A 52 -2.80 -1.66 31.85
C GLN A 52 -3.95 -1.73 32.85
N SER A 53 -3.82 -1.09 34.02
CA SER A 53 -4.91 -0.93 34.99
C SER A 53 -5.92 0.16 34.62
N LYS A 54 -5.79 0.77 33.44
CA LYS A 54 -6.67 1.83 32.91
C LYS A 54 -6.71 3.07 33.82
N ASP A 55 -5.56 3.44 34.41
CA ASP A 55 -5.46 4.69 35.17
C ASP A 55 -5.76 5.88 34.23
N PRO A 56 -6.72 6.77 34.56
CA PRO A 56 -7.16 7.85 33.67
C PRO A 56 -6.04 8.79 33.21
N ASP A 57 -5.07 9.11 34.08
CA ASP A 57 -3.99 10.04 33.75
C ASP A 57 -3.01 9.41 32.76
N PHE A 58 -2.74 8.11 32.92
CA PHE A 58 -1.85 7.35 32.05
C PHE A 58 -2.51 7.03 30.70
N ILE A 59 -3.81 6.76 30.69
CA ILE A 59 -4.59 6.64 29.44
C ILE A 59 -4.55 7.95 28.67
N LYS A 60 -4.77 9.09 29.33
CA LYS A 60 -4.67 10.40 28.70
C LYS A 60 -3.27 10.68 28.15
N ALA A 61 -2.22 10.33 28.89
CA ALA A 61 -0.84 10.41 28.40
C ALA A 61 -0.63 9.59 27.12
N TRP A 62 -1.13 8.36 27.10
CA TRP A 62 -1.05 7.46 25.96
C TRP A 62 -1.83 7.98 24.75
N GLU A 63 -3.05 8.46 24.93
CA GLU A 63 -3.88 9.05 23.87
C GLU A 63 -3.17 10.24 23.19
N LEU A 64 -2.60 11.15 23.97
CA LEU A 64 -1.86 12.30 23.45
C LEU A 64 -0.64 11.87 22.61
N ILE A 65 0.08 10.83 23.05
CA ILE A 65 1.21 10.27 22.29
C ILE A 65 0.70 9.65 20.97
N CYS A 66 -0.39 8.88 21.04
CA CYS A 66 -1.00 8.29 19.86
C CYS A 66 -1.50 9.35 18.87
N ASP A 67 -2.11 10.44 19.34
CA ASP A 67 -2.61 11.52 18.48
C ASP A 67 -1.50 12.24 17.70
N VAL A 68 -0.33 12.41 18.32
CA VAL A 68 0.86 12.93 17.62
C VAL A 68 1.26 11.96 16.51
N SER A 69 1.29 10.66 16.80
CA SER A 69 1.60 9.63 15.81
C SER A 69 0.57 9.59 14.67
N ARG A 70 -0.73 9.68 14.99
CA ARG A 70 -1.83 9.71 14.01
C ARG A 70 -1.71 10.88 13.05
N LYS A 71 -1.37 12.08 13.55
CA LYS A 71 -1.16 13.27 12.70
C LYS A 71 -0.03 13.08 11.70
N GLU A 72 1.08 12.48 12.11
CA GLU A 72 2.20 12.18 11.20
C GLU A 72 1.86 11.09 10.18
N PHE A 73 1.18 10.01 10.62
CA PHE A 73 0.72 8.97 9.70
C PHE A 73 -0.32 9.48 8.70
N GLN A 74 -1.23 10.38 9.11
CA GLN A 74 -2.24 10.94 8.21
C GLN A 74 -1.61 11.75 7.07
N LYS A 75 -0.48 12.42 7.28
CA LYS A 75 0.26 13.07 6.18
C LYS A 75 0.67 12.06 5.11
N ILE A 76 1.21 10.91 5.54
CA ILE A 76 1.62 9.82 4.65
C ILE A 76 0.40 9.25 3.92
N TYR A 77 -0.67 8.96 4.65
CA TYR A 77 -1.90 8.41 4.06
C TYR A 77 -2.53 9.37 3.04
N ASN A 78 -2.54 10.68 3.31
CA ASN A 78 -3.02 11.68 2.36
C ASN A 78 -2.15 11.75 1.10
N CYS A 79 -0.82 11.65 1.22
CA CYS A 79 0.07 11.61 0.06
C CYS A 79 -0.18 10.36 -0.79
N LEU A 80 -0.38 9.21 -0.14
CA LEU A 80 -0.57 7.92 -0.80
C LEU A 80 -2.04 7.62 -1.13
N ASP A 81 -2.97 8.53 -0.86
CA ASP A 81 -4.41 8.32 -1.05
C ASP A 81 -4.92 7.02 -0.41
N VAL A 82 -4.50 6.78 0.84
CA VAL A 82 -4.82 5.58 1.62
C VAL A 82 -5.88 5.91 2.66
N THR A 83 -6.93 5.09 2.73
CA THR A 83 -7.95 5.17 3.77
C THR A 83 -7.82 3.95 4.69
N LEU A 84 -7.75 4.18 6.00
CA LEU A 84 -7.64 3.12 7.02
C LEU A 84 -8.57 3.38 8.19
N THR A 85 -9.14 2.30 8.72
CA THR A 85 -9.79 2.30 10.03
C THR A 85 -8.80 1.76 11.05
N GLU A 86 -8.28 2.63 11.92
CA GLU A 86 -7.30 2.24 12.93
C GLU A 86 -7.92 1.25 13.93
N ARG A 87 -7.29 0.08 14.08
CA ARG A 87 -7.61 -0.90 15.12
C ARG A 87 -6.33 -1.59 15.59
N GLY A 88 -5.64 -0.94 16.52
CA GLY A 88 -4.39 -1.43 17.11
C GLY A 88 -4.60 -2.51 18.16
N GLU A 89 -3.50 -3.03 18.70
CA GLU A 89 -3.48 -4.09 19.73
C GLU A 89 -4.28 -3.71 21.00
N SER A 90 -4.31 -2.42 21.34
CA SER A 90 -5.06 -1.90 22.49
C SER A 90 -6.55 -2.23 22.43
N PHE A 91 -7.14 -2.35 21.24
CA PHE A 91 -8.54 -2.73 21.06
C PHE A 91 -8.82 -4.16 21.58
N TYR A 92 -7.86 -5.07 21.42
CA TYR A 92 -8.01 -6.48 21.78
C TYR A 92 -7.57 -6.79 23.21
N GLN A 93 -7.09 -5.79 23.97
CA GLN A 93 -6.46 -6.01 25.27
C GLN A 93 -7.38 -6.72 26.27
N ASP A 94 -8.64 -6.32 26.33
CA ASP A 94 -9.63 -6.93 27.23
C ASP A 94 -10.03 -8.35 26.80
N MET A 95 -9.88 -8.67 25.50
CA MET A 95 -10.23 -9.96 24.91
C MET A 95 -9.12 -11.01 25.09
N MET A 96 -7.86 -10.59 25.25
CA MET A 96 -6.71 -11.50 25.37
C MET A 96 -6.84 -12.50 26.53
N LYS A 97 -7.45 -12.08 27.65
CA LYS A 97 -7.72 -12.97 28.79
C LYS A 97 -8.66 -14.12 28.43
N ASP A 98 -9.65 -13.84 27.59
CA ASP A 98 -10.66 -14.81 27.19
C ASP A 98 -10.07 -15.80 26.18
N ILE A 99 -9.12 -15.35 25.34
CA ILE A 99 -8.33 -16.24 24.48
C ILE A 99 -7.55 -17.24 25.31
N VAL A 100 -6.74 -16.77 26.28
CA VAL A 100 -5.93 -17.68 27.10
C VAL A 100 -6.83 -18.69 27.81
N LYS A 101 -7.93 -18.23 28.41
CA LYS A 101 -8.88 -19.09 29.07
C LYS A 101 -9.50 -20.12 28.12
N GLU A 102 -9.89 -19.74 26.91
CA GLU A 102 -10.49 -20.68 25.94
C GLU A 102 -9.51 -21.80 25.54
N PHE A 103 -8.24 -21.47 25.33
CA PHE A 103 -7.21 -22.48 25.04
C PHE A 103 -6.94 -23.40 26.25
N GLU A 104 -7.00 -22.86 27.48
CA GLU A 104 -6.89 -23.66 28.71
C GLU A 104 -8.06 -24.61 28.90
N ASP A 105 -9.30 -24.11 28.75
CA ASP A 105 -10.53 -24.88 28.91
C ASP A 105 -10.62 -26.04 27.89
N LYS A 106 -10.04 -25.87 26.70
CA LYS A 106 -9.94 -26.92 25.66
C LYS A 106 -8.72 -27.82 25.81
N GLY A 107 -7.86 -27.60 26.80
CA GLY A 107 -6.71 -28.45 27.11
C GLY A 107 -5.54 -28.33 26.13
N PHE A 108 -5.43 -27.21 25.39
CA PHE A 108 -4.35 -27.00 24.42
C PHE A 108 -3.12 -26.30 25.00
N VAL A 109 -3.21 -25.78 26.23
CA VAL A 109 -2.13 -25.07 26.90
C VAL A 109 -1.20 -26.02 27.63
N GLN A 110 0.09 -25.85 27.42
CA GLN A 110 1.15 -26.46 28.22
C GLN A 110 1.91 -25.37 28.98
N VAL A 111 2.41 -25.71 30.17
CA VAL A 111 3.26 -24.81 30.96
C VAL A 111 4.72 -25.20 30.73
N ASP A 112 5.51 -24.25 30.23
CA ASP A 112 6.93 -24.42 29.90
C ASP A 112 7.74 -23.24 30.48
N ASP A 113 8.63 -23.51 31.42
CA ASP A 113 9.41 -22.49 32.17
C ASP A 113 8.53 -21.35 32.74
N GLY A 114 7.36 -21.72 33.28
CA GLY A 114 6.38 -20.77 33.83
C GLY A 114 5.62 -19.94 32.79
N ARG A 115 5.89 -20.14 31.50
CA ARG A 115 5.12 -19.55 30.39
C ARG A 115 3.98 -20.48 30.00
N LYS A 116 2.89 -19.93 29.48
CA LYS A 116 1.81 -20.71 28.86
C LYS A 116 2.03 -20.75 27.36
N VAL A 117 2.19 -21.95 26.82
CA VAL A 117 2.48 -22.19 25.41
C VAL A 117 1.44 -23.11 24.76
N VAL A 118 1.21 -22.93 23.46
CA VAL A 118 0.30 -23.75 22.65
C VAL A 118 1.08 -24.37 21.51
N PHE A 119 1.10 -25.70 21.46
CA PHE A 119 1.70 -26.44 20.35
C PHE A 119 0.68 -26.66 19.25
N VAL A 120 0.98 -26.16 18.06
CA VAL A 120 0.10 -26.26 16.90
C VAL A 120 0.60 -27.38 15.99
N PRO A 121 -0.25 -28.34 15.59
CA PRO A 121 0.14 -29.42 14.69
C PRO A 121 0.75 -28.90 13.38
N GLY A 122 1.88 -29.48 12.98
CA GLY A 122 2.60 -29.07 11.76
C GLY A 122 3.65 -27.98 11.97
N PHE A 123 3.77 -27.43 13.18
CA PHE A 123 4.76 -26.39 13.51
C PHE A 123 5.67 -26.85 14.65
N SER A 124 6.96 -26.54 14.55
CA SER A 124 7.96 -26.87 15.57
C SER A 124 8.04 -25.83 16.69
N VAL A 125 7.66 -24.59 16.41
CA VAL A 125 7.71 -23.48 17.36
C VAL A 125 6.32 -23.28 17.96
N PRO A 126 6.16 -23.35 19.29
CA PRO A 126 4.87 -23.11 19.92
C PRO A 126 4.56 -21.61 20.02
N LEU A 127 3.26 -21.29 20.09
CA LEU A 127 2.81 -19.93 20.43
C LEU A 127 2.94 -19.71 21.93
N THR A 128 3.57 -18.61 22.36
CA THR A 128 3.67 -18.19 23.76
C THR A 128 2.54 -17.22 24.08
N ILE A 129 1.39 -17.73 24.54
CA ILE A 129 0.19 -16.92 24.80
C ILE A 129 0.24 -16.15 26.14
N MET A 130 1.16 -16.50 27.04
CA MET A 130 1.41 -15.76 28.28
C MET A 130 2.84 -15.98 28.77
N LYS A 131 3.53 -14.90 29.14
CA LYS A 131 4.87 -14.93 29.74
C LYS A 131 4.83 -15.39 31.20
N SER A 132 6.00 -15.67 31.77
CA SER A 132 6.15 -16.06 33.19
C SER A 132 5.76 -14.95 34.17
N ASP A 133 5.77 -13.69 33.74
CA ASP A 133 5.28 -12.53 34.51
C ASP A 133 3.78 -12.28 34.36
N GLY A 134 3.05 -13.17 33.68
CA GLY A 134 1.61 -13.04 33.41
C GLY A 134 1.27 -12.09 32.25
N GLY A 135 2.26 -11.44 31.63
CA GLY A 135 2.04 -10.54 30.50
C GLY A 135 1.71 -11.28 29.20
N TYR A 136 0.78 -10.72 28.43
CA TYR A 136 0.45 -11.19 27.07
C TYR A 136 1.53 -10.85 26.05
N THR A 137 1.52 -11.55 24.91
CA THR A 137 2.49 -11.39 23.81
C THR A 137 1.77 -11.04 22.50
N TYR A 138 2.55 -10.89 21.42
CA TYR A 138 2.02 -10.74 20.06
C TYR A 138 1.19 -11.96 19.61
N ASP A 139 1.54 -13.16 20.08
CA ASP A 139 0.76 -14.38 19.78
C ASP A 139 -0.65 -14.25 20.34
N THR A 140 -0.78 -13.69 21.55
CA THR A 140 -2.08 -13.49 22.20
C THR A 140 -2.92 -12.43 21.49
N SER A 141 -2.31 -11.31 21.11
CA SER A 141 -3.04 -10.22 20.44
C SER A 141 -3.48 -10.61 19.03
N ASP A 142 -2.65 -11.33 18.26
CA ASP A 142 -3.03 -11.82 16.93
C ASP A 142 -4.10 -12.92 16.96
N LEU A 143 -4.06 -13.83 17.96
CA LEU A 143 -5.14 -14.78 18.19
C LEU A 143 -6.45 -14.08 18.57
N ALA A 144 -6.39 -13.05 19.41
CA ALA A 144 -7.55 -12.25 19.77
C ALA A 144 -8.14 -11.52 18.55
N ALA A 145 -7.28 -10.91 17.73
CA ALA A 145 -7.68 -10.23 16.51
C ALA A 145 -8.28 -11.19 15.48
N LEU A 146 -7.69 -12.37 15.31
CA LEU A 146 -8.22 -13.42 14.43
C LEU A 146 -9.62 -13.86 14.87
N ARG A 147 -9.80 -14.20 16.15
CA ARG A 147 -11.10 -14.62 16.70
C ARG A 147 -12.16 -13.53 16.53
N HIS A 148 -11.82 -12.28 16.86
CA HIS A 148 -12.74 -11.15 16.69
C HIS A 148 -13.17 -10.99 15.23
N ARG A 149 -12.23 -11.02 14.28
CA ARG A 149 -12.53 -10.87 12.84
C ARG A 149 -13.38 -12.03 12.29
N LEU A 150 -13.26 -13.22 12.87
CA LEU A 150 -14.05 -14.39 12.48
C LEU A 150 -15.45 -14.40 13.12
N LEU A 151 -15.54 -14.15 14.42
CA LEU A 151 -16.77 -14.38 15.18
C LEU A 151 -17.64 -13.12 15.29
N GLU A 152 -17.03 -11.95 15.41
CA GLU A 152 -17.75 -10.68 15.56
C GLU A 152 -17.97 -10.01 14.20
N GLU A 153 -16.90 -9.83 13.42
CA GLU A 153 -16.99 -9.22 12.08
C GLU A 153 -17.50 -10.19 11.01
N LYS A 154 -17.41 -11.50 11.26
CA LYS A 154 -17.88 -12.56 10.33
C LYS A 154 -17.29 -12.45 8.93
N GLY A 155 -16.00 -12.14 8.83
CA GLY A 155 -15.35 -11.98 7.53
C GLY A 155 -15.25 -13.31 6.76
N ASP A 156 -15.72 -13.33 5.52
CA ASP A 156 -15.59 -14.48 4.60
C ASP A 156 -14.16 -14.65 4.06
N ILE A 157 -13.45 -13.52 3.88
CA ILE A 157 -12.07 -13.47 3.41
C ILE A 157 -11.27 -12.50 4.29
N LEU A 158 -10.22 -12.99 4.94
CA LEU A 158 -9.30 -12.21 5.77
C LEU A 158 -7.90 -12.23 5.14
N ILE A 159 -7.42 -11.06 4.72
CA ILE A 159 -6.11 -10.89 4.08
C ILE A 159 -5.16 -10.16 5.04
N TYR A 160 -4.05 -10.81 5.38
CA TYR A 160 -2.98 -10.26 6.23
C TYR A 160 -1.82 -9.84 5.34
N VAL A 161 -1.59 -8.53 5.17
CA VAL A 161 -0.47 -7.99 4.37
C VAL A 161 0.70 -7.67 5.29
N VAL A 162 1.65 -8.59 5.41
CA VAL A 162 2.78 -8.53 6.36
C VAL A 162 4.03 -9.09 5.71
N ASP A 163 5.23 -8.65 6.12
CA ASP A 163 6.49 -9.13 5.57
C ASP A 163 6.65 -10.66 5.69
N SER A 164 7.41 -11.24 4.77
CA SER A 164 7.64 -12.69 4.69
C SER A 164 8.37 -13.27 5.91
N GLY A 165 9.09 -12.46 6.70
CA GLY A 165 9.71 -12.89 7.94
C GLY A 165 8.70 -13.31 9.02
N GLN A 166 7.45 -12.82 8.94
CA GLN A 166 6.36 -13.20 9.85
C GLN A 166 5.52 -14.38 9.34
N SER A 167 5.91 -15.02 8.22
CA SER A 167 5.11 -16.10 7.62
C SER A 167 4.89 -17.27 8.59
N VAL A 168 5.94 -17.71 9.29
CA VAL A 168 5.83 -18.84 10.24
C VAL A 168 4.88 -18.50 11.37
N HIS A 169 4.98 -17.29 11.94
CA HIS A 169 4.11 -16.80 12.99
C HIS A 169 2.64 -16.81 12.56
N LEU A 170 2.30 -16.12 11.47
CA LEU A 170 0.92 -16.00 11.00
C LEU A 170 0.31 -17.36 10.61
N GLN A 171 1.07 -18.22 9.94
CA GLN A 171 0.60 -19.57 9.62
C GLN A 171 0.35 -20.41 10.87
N THR A 172 1.16 -20.25 11.91
CA THR A 172 0.95 -20.90 13.21
C THR A 172 -0.32 -20.38 13.89
N VAL A 173 -0.56 -19.06 13.87
CA VAL A 173 -1.78 -18.43 14.39
C VAL A 173 -3.03 -18.90 13.64
N PHE A 174 -2.98 -18.98 12.31
CA PHE A 174 -4.09 -19.47 11.48
C PHE A 174 -4.40 -20.94 11.78
N ALA A 175 -3.37 -21.78 11.86
CA ALA A 175 -3.52 -23.18 12.20
C ALA A 175 -4.03 -23.38 13.64
N ALA A 176 -3.63 -22.53 14.60
CA ALA A 176 -4.20 -22.53 15.94
C ALA A 176 -5.71 -22.21 15.93
N GLY A 177 -6.13 -21.23 15.12
CA GLY A 177 -7.53 -20.90 14.90
C GLY A 177 -8.36 -22.05 14.31
N GLN A 178 -7.77 -22.83 13.39
CA GLN A 178 -8.41 -24.06 12.86
C GLN A 178 -8.48 -25.15 13.92
N MET A 179 -7.38 -25.38 14.65
CA MET A 179 -7.26 -26.40 15.68
C MET A 179 -8.32 -26.22 16.78
N ILE A 180 -8.56 -24.98 17.20
CA ILE A 180 -9.55 -24.66 18.23
C ILE A 180 -10.99 -24.59 17.70
N GLY A 181 -11.16 -24.66 16.37
CA GLY A 181 -12.45 -24.72 15.69
C GLY A 181 -13.11 -23.37 15.41
N TRP A 182 -12.34 -22.28 15.28
CA TRP A 182 -12.91 -20.95 14.97
C TRP A 182 -13.35 -20.80 13.51
N TYR A 183 -12.75 -21.55 12.58
CA TYR A 183 -13.12 -21.51 11.17
C TYR A 183 -12.74 -22.80 10.42
N ASP A 184 -13.39 -23.03 9.28
CA ASP A 184 -13.02 -24.06 8.30
C ASP A 184 -12.38 -23.37 7.07
N PRO A 185 -11.15 -23.73 6.67
CA PRO A 185 -10.49 -23.14 5.49
C PRO A 185 -11.23 -23.39 4.17
N LYS A 186 -12.20 -24.32 4.11
CA LYS A 186 -13.08 -24.52 2.95
C LYS A 186 -14.23 -23.52 2.88
N VAL A 187 -14.58 -22.90 4.00
CA VAL A 187 -15.70 -21.94 4.12
C VAL A 187 -15.17 -20.51 4.17
N THR A 188 -14.15 -20.26 4.98
CA THR A 188 -13.57 -18.94 5.21
C THR A 188 -12.13 -18.91 4.74
N ARG A 189 -11.80 -17.99 3.84
CA ARG A 189 -10.43 -17.84 3.31
C ARG A 189 -9.62 -16.91 4.19
N ILE A 190 -8.60 -17.44 4.84
CA ILE A 190 -7.60 -16.64 5.55
C ILE A 190 -6.28 -16.74 4.80
N THR A 191 -5.68 -15.62 4.44
CA THR A 191 -4.47 -15.61 3.59
C THR A 191 -3.45 -14.61 4.08
N HIS A 192 -2.19 -15.05 4.17
CA HIS A 192 -1.04 -14.17 4.33
C HIS A 192 -0.55 -13.71 2.96
N ALA A 193 -0.78 -12.44 2.65
CA ALA A 193 -0.20 -11.74 1.51
C ALA A 193 1.21 -11.26 1.87
N ALA A 194 2.15 -12.21 1.92
CA ALA A 194 3.56 -11.96 2.21
C ALA A 194 4.24 -11.02 1.22
N PHE A 195 5.20 -10.22 1.68
CA PHE A 195 6.10 -9.47 0.80
C PHE A 195 7.58 -9.57 1.21
N GLY A 196 8.50 -9.41 0.25
CA GLY A 196 9.94 -9.48 0.44
C GLY A 196 10.52 -8.26 1.15
N VAL A 197 11.84 -8.19 1.31
CA VAL A 197 12.47 -7.03 1.96
C VAL A 197 12.81 -5.92 0.97
N VAL A 198 12.84 -4.67 1.45
CA VAL A 198 13.31 -3.53 0.66
C VAL A 198 14.83 -3.41 0.76
N LEU A 199 15.48 -3.46 -0.40
CA LEU A 199 16.92 -3.36 -0.60
C LEU A 199 17.28 -2.02 -1.26
N GLY A 200 18.47 -1.51 -0.97
CA GLY A 200 19.10 -0.45 -1.75
C GLY A 200 19.73 -0.98 -3.04
N GLU A 201 20.24 -0.07 -3.87
CA GLU A 201 20.95 -0.42 -5.10
C GLU A 201 22.20 -1.28 -4.87
N ASP A 202 22.76 -1.23 -3.65
CA ASP A 202 23.86 -2.07 -3.19
C ASP A 202 23.43 -3.51 -2.81
N LYS A 203 22.15 -3.85 -3.00
CA LYS A 203 21.51 -5.12 -2.63
C LYS A 203 21.57 -5.43 -1.13
N LYS A 204 21.75 -4.42 -0.28
CA LYS A 204 21.66 -4.55 1.17
C LYS A 204 20.37 -3.92 1.68
N LYS A 205 20.00 -4.23 2.93
CA LYS A 205 18.80 -3.67 3.57
C LYS A 205 18.79 -2.14 3.43
N PHE A 206 17.67 -1.62 2.93
CA PHE A 206 17.54 -0.18 2.66
C PHE A 206 17.71 0.64 3.94
N LYS A 207 18.75 1.46 3.96
CA LYS A 207 19.16 2.29 5.11
C LYS A 207 19.69 3.63 4.61
N THR A 208 19.65 4.64 5.48
CA THR A 208 20.31 5.93 5.24
C THR A 208 21.82 5.75 5.16
N ARG A 209 22.55 6.77 4.66
CA ARG A 209 24.02 6.80 4.67
C ARG A 209 24.62 6.67 6.09
N SER A 210 23.87 7.04 7.14
CA SER A 210 24.25 6.88 8.55
C SER A 210 23.95 5.47 9.11
N GLY A 211 23.24 4.63 8.36
CA GLY A 211 22.80 3.30 8.81
C GLY A 211 21.46 3.27 9.56
N ASP A 212 20.78 4.41 9.68
CA ASP A 212 19.43 4.53 10.25
C ASP A 212 18.35 4.06 9.24
N SER A 213 17.14 3.81 9.75
CA SER A 213 15.95 3.60 8.92
C SER A 213 15.57 4.89 8.18
N VAL A 214 15.33 4.80 6.88
CA VAL A 214 14.82 5.94 6.07
C VAL A 214 13.38 6.23 6.48
N ARG A 215 13.04 7.48 6.78
CA ARG A 215 11.65 7.88 7.04
C ARG A 215 10.90 7.95 5.71
N LEU A 216 9.68 7.41 5.69
CA LEU A 216 8.88 7.39 4.46
C LEU A 216 8.56 8.79 3.94
N ILE A 217 8.35 9.77 4.84
CA ILE A 217 8.09 11.16 4.43
C ILE A 217 9.26 11.76 3.65
N ASP A 218 10.50 11.53 4.07
CA ASP A 218 11.70 12.02 3.37
C ASP A 218 11.81 11.39 1.96
N LEU A 219 11.41 10.13 1.82
CA LEU A 219 11.38 9.41 0.55
C LEU A 219 10.32 10.00 -0.39
N LEU A 220 9.12 10.30 0.13
CA LEU A 220 8.05 10.93 -0.65
C LEU A 220 8.44 12.35 -1.10
N GLU A 221 9.07 13.14 -0.23
CA GLU A 221 9.55 14.48 -0.56
C GLU A 221 10.67 14.46 -1.62
N GLU A 222 11.63 13.55 -1.50
CA GLU A 222 12.67 13.35 -2.51
C GLU A 222 12.07 12.87 -3.85
N GLY A 223 11.07 11.99 -3.81
CA GLY A 223 10.33 11.57 -5.00
C GLY A 223 9.63 12.73 -5.71
N LEU A 224 8.99 13.63 -4.95
CA LEU A 224 8.38 14.85 -5.49
C LEU A 224 9.41 15.78 -6.13
N LYS A 225 10.56 15.96 -5.49
CA LYS A 225 11.64 16.79 -6.03
C LYS A 225 12.14 16.23 -7.37
N ARG A 226 12.50 14.95 -7.42
CA ARG A 226 12.99 14.31 -8.65
C ARG A 226 11.94 14.29 -9.76
N ALA A 227 10.67 14.09 -9.43
CA ALA A 227 9.58 14.16 -10.40
C ALA A 227 9.46 15.57 -11.01
N MET A 228 9.57 16.62 -10.19
CA MET A 228 9.58 18.02 -10.66
C MET A 228 10.77 18.32 -11.55
N ASP A 229 11.97 17.88 -11.16
CA ASP A 229 13.18 18.07 -11.96
C ASP A 229 13.02 17.43 -13.35
N LYS A 230 12.49 16.19 -13.44
CA LYS A 230 12.20 15.55 -14.73
C LYS A 230 11.13 16.26 -15.57
N LEU A 231 10.11 16.84 -14.94
CA LEU A 231 9.09 17.62 -15.64
C LEU A 231 9.68 18.91 -16.24
N LYS A 232 10.58 19.57 -15.50
CA LYS A 232 11.31 20.76 -15.98
C LYS A 232 12.32 20.44 -17.07
N ASP A 233 13.03 19.32 -16.98
CA ASP A 233 13.95 18.86 -18.03
C ASP A 233 13.23 18.63 -19.37
N LYS A 234 11.93 18.29 -19.32
CA LYS A 234 11.04 18.16 -20.48
C LYS A 234 10.26 19.44 -20.81
N GLU A 235 10.64 20.56 -20.21
CA GLU A 235 10.04 21.89 -20.40
C GLU A 235 8.52 21.95 -20.15
N ARG A 236 7.99 21.04 -19.32
CA ARG A 236 6.56 20.97 -19.03
C ARG A 236 6.06 22.15 -18.20
N ASP A 237 6.95 22.75 -17.42
CA ASP A 237 6.72 23.99 -16.68
C ASP A 237 6.43 25.20 -17.59
N LYS A 238 6.81 25.14 -18.87
CA LYS A 238 6.51 26.19 -19.87
C LYS A 238 5.15 26.03 -20.53
N VAL A 239 4.55 24.84 -20.46
CA VAL A 239 3.34 24.47 -21.21
C VAL A 239 2.12 24.27 -20.29
N LEU A 240 2.36 23.77 -19.08
CA LEU A 240 1.32 23.45 -18.11
C LEU A 240 1.03 24.64 -17.19
N THR A 241 -0.21 24.76 -16.71
CA THR A 241 -0.54 25.69 -15.62
C THR A 241 0.12 25.25 -14.30
N PRO A 242 0.23 26.13 -13.30
CA PRO A 242 0.74 25.75 -11.97
C PRO A 242 -0.03 24.57 -11.34
N GLU A 243 -1.35 24.50 -11.54
CA GLU A 243 -2.19 23.41 -11.05
C GLU A 243 -1.92 22.10 -11.81
N GLU A 244 -1.84 22.15 -13.14
CA GLU A 244 -1.52 20.99 -13.99
C GLU A 244 -0.12 20.44 -13.69
N LEU A 245 0.87 21.33 -13.50
CA LEU A 245 2.25 20.95 -13.17
C LEU A 245 2.32 20.25 -11.81
N LYS A 246 1.59 20.76 -10.80
CA LYS A 246 1.53 20.14 -9.47
C LYS A 246 0.82 18.78 -9.53
N ALA A 247 -0.26 18.66 -10.29
CA ALA A 247 -0.96 17.39 -10.48
C ALA A 247 -0.06 16.35 -11.17
N ALA A 248 0.67 16.75 -12.22
CA ALA A 248 1.64 15.90 -12.90
C ALA A 248 2.78 15.46 -11.95
N GLN A 249 3.31 16.38 -11.14
CA GLN A 249 4.35 16.07 -10.15
C GLN A 249 3.88 15.01 -9.15
N LEU A 250 2.70 15.20 -8.54
CA LEU A 250 2.14 14.27 -7.56
C LEU A 250 1.86 12.90 -8.19
N SER A 251 1.27 12.90 -9.39
CA SER A 251 0.95 11.68 -10.15
C SER A 251 2.21 10.88 -10.49
N VAL A 252 3.25 11.52 -11.03
CA VAL A 252 4.52 10.86 -11.37
C VAL A 252 5.24 10.38 -10.12
N ALA A 253 5.38 11.23 -9.09
CA ALA A 253 6.11 10.86 -7.89
C ALA A 253 5.50 9.64 -7.18
N PHE A 254 4.21 9.73 -6.83
CA PHE A 254 3.56 8.65 -6.08
C PHE A 254 3.22 7.46 -6.96
N GLY A 255 2.88 7.70 -8.24
CA GLY A 255 2.63 6.65 -9.21
C GLY A 255 3.87 5.79 -9.43
N CYS A 256 5.05 6.38 -9.60
CA CYS A 256 6.29 5.62 -9.78
C CYS A 256 6.71 4.86 -8.53
N ILE A 257 6.53 5.43 -7.33
CA ILE A 257 6.83 4.73 -6.07
C ILE A 257 5.92 3.49 -5.91
N LYS A 258 4.61 3.65 -6.08
CA LYS A 258 3.65 2.54 -5.98
C LYS A 258 3.88 1.49 -7.05
N TYR A 259 4.00 1.91 -8.31
CA TYR A 259 4.12 1.01 -9.44
C TYR A 259 5.43 0.24 -9.43
N ALA A 260 6.54 0.85 -9.04
CA ALA A 260 7.82 0.16 -9.01
C ALA A 260 7.85 -0.96 -7.98
N ASP A 261 7.11 -0.86 -6.88
CA ASP A 261 6.91 -1.98 -5.95
C ASP A 261 5.98 -3.02 -6.58
N LEU A 262 4.76 -2.59 -6.96
CA LEU A 262 3.70 -3.48 -7.45
C LEU A 262 4.03 -4.22 -8.75
N SER A 263 4.91 -3.69 -9.61
CA SER A 263 5.31 -4.33 -10.87
C SER A 263 6.28 -5.48 -10.68
N HIS A 264 6.81 -5.67 -9.47
CA HIS A 264 7.60 -6.83 -9.10
C HIS A 264 6.73 -7.83 -8.34
N ASN A 265 7.07 -9.11 -8.42
CA ASN A 265 6.40 -10.11 -7.60
C ASN A 265 6.64 -9.78 -6.11
N ARG A 266 5.55 -9.50 -5.38
CA ARG A 266 5.59 -9.12 -3.96
C ARG A 266 6.41 -10.06 -3.09
N LEU A 267 6.49 -11.37 -3.43
CA LEU A 267 7.25 -12.35 -2.64
C LEU A 267 8.77 -12.18 -2.75
N ASN A 268 9.26 -11.50 -3.77
CA ASN A 268 10.68 -11.26 -3.98
C ASN A 268 11.14 -10.00 -3.24
N ASP A 269 12.44 -9.95 -2.95
CA ASP A 269 13.05 -8.72 -2.47
C ASP A 269 12.99 -7.62 -3.55
N TYR A 270 12.69 -6.41 -3.10
CA TYR A 270 12.52 -5.24 -3.95
C TYR A 270 13.72 -4.32 -3.84
N VAL A 271 14.35 -3.99 -4.98
CA VAL A 271 15.46 -3.02 -5.03
C VAL A 271 14.92 -1.63 -5.32
N PHE A 272 14.94 -0.78 -4.30
CA PHE A 272 14.52 0.62 -4.42
C PHE A 272 15.57 1.43 -5.18
N SER A 273 15.16 2.02 -6.31
CA SER A 273 16.00 2.89 -7.14
C SER A 273 15.15 4.00 -7.75
N PHE A 274 15.42 5.25 -7.36
CA PHE A 274 14.72 6.41 -7.92
C PHE A 274 14.94 6.55 -9.43
N ASP A 275 16.17 6.28 -9.90
CA ASP A 275 16.52 6.49 -11.29
C ASP A 275 15.78 5.49 -12.20
N LYS A 276 15.70 4.23 -11.77
CA LYS A 276 14.95 3.19 -12.49
C LYS A 276 13.45 3.41 -12.45
N MET A 277 12.87 3.74 -11.30
CA MET A 277 11.41 3.89 -11.21
C MET A 277 10.88 5.12 -11.94
N LEU A 278 11.70 6.18 -12.04
CA LEU A 278 11.33 7.41 -12.75
C LEU A 278 11.73 7.36 -14.23
N ASP A 279 12.38 6.31 -14.73
CA ASP A 279 12.77 6.20 -16.15
C ASP A 279 11.54 6.34 -17.04
N ASP A 280 11.66 7.13 -18.11
CA ASP A 280 10.58 7.40 -19.04
C ASP A 280 10.42 6.30 -20.10
N ARG A 281 11.31 5.31 -20.09
CA ARG A 281 11.27 4.12 -20.92
C ARG A 281 11.14 2.86 -20.06
N GLY A 282 10.50 1.85 -20.65
CA GLY A 282 10.32 0.55 -20.02
C GLY A 282 9.03 0.46 -19.19
N ASN A 283 8.98 -0.57 -18.34
CA ASN A 283 7.80 -0.88 -17.53
C ASN A 283 7.75 -0.02 -16.26
N THR A 284 7.44 1.27 -16.41
CA THR A 284 7.36 2.26 -15.33
C THR A 284 6.03 3.03 -15.38
N ALA A 285 5.60 3.57 -14.23
CA ALA A 285 4.43 4.45 -14.21
C ALA A 285 4.66 5.73 -15.03
N ALA A 286 5.89 6.24 -15.09
CA ALA A 286 6.22 7.41 -15.92
C ALA A 286 5.92 7.14 -17.40
N TYR A 287 6.30 5.98 -17.92
CA TYR A 287 5.93 5.55 -19.28
C TYR A 287 4.42 5.40 -19.44
N LEU A 288 3.74 4.71 -18.50
CA LEU A 288 2.31 4.44 -18.60
C LEU A 288 1.44 5.70 -18.51
N LEU A 289 1.77 6.64 -17.64
CA LEU A 289 1.09 7.93 -17.52
C LEU A 289 1.28 8.77 -18.79
N TYR A 290 2.49 8.78 -19.34
CA TYR A 290 2.75 9.42 -20.64
C TYR A 290 1.96 8.75 -21.78
N ALA A 291 1.95 7.43 -21.85
CA ALA A 291 1.16 6.70 -22.85
C ALA A 291 -0.34 7.01 -22.72
N PHE A 292 -0.87 7.01 -21.50
CA PHE A 292 -2.26 7.37 -21.21
C PHE A 292 -2.62 8.78 -21.68
N THR A 293 -1.81 9.79 -21.35
CA THR A 293 -2.04 11.17 -21.79
C THR A 293 -2.00 11.31 -23.31
N ARG A 294 -1.09 10.59 -23.98
CA ARG A 294 -1.00 10.54 -25.44
C ARG A 294 -2.25 9.93 -26.07
N ILE A 295 -2.77 8.83 -25.50
CA ILE A 295 -4.02 8.19 -25.99
C ILE A 295 -5.19 9.17 -25.89
N ARG A 296 -5.39 9.79 -24.72
CA ARG A 296 -6.45 10.79 -24.47
C ARG A 296 -6.32 12.02 -25.38
N ALA A 297 -5.10 12.40 -25.74
CA ALA A 297 -4.85 13.56 -26.61
C ALA A 297 -5.30 13.34 -28.06
N ILE A 298 -5.40 12.09 -28.56
CA ILE A 298 -5.74 11.82 -29.97
C ILE A 298 -7.14 12.36 -30.31
N ALA A 299 -8.15 12.07 -29.49
CA ALA A 299 -9.51 12.57 -29.70
C ALA A 299 -9.58 14.10 -29.61
N ARG A 300 -8.90 14.68 -28.61
CA ARG A 300 -8.80 16.14 -28.44
C ARG A 300 -8.16 16.83 -29.65
N LEU A 301 -7.07 16.27 -30.20
CA LEU A 301 -6.40 16.80 -31.39
C LEU A 301 -7.24 16.65 -32.66
N ALA A 302 -8.25 15.78 -32.66
CA ALA A 302 -9.23 15.64 -33.72
C ALA A 302 -10.43 16.59 -33.57
N ASN A 303 -10.44 17.46 -32.54
CA ASN A 303 -11.59 18.30 -32.15
C ASN A 303 -12.86 17.49 -31.88
N ILE A 304 -12.71 16.29 -31.33
CA ILE A 304 -13.84 15.43 -30.94
C ILE A 304 -13.97 15.52 -29.43
N ASP A 305 -15.15 15.98 -28.98
CA ASP A 305 -15.50 16.04 -27.57
C ASP A 305 -16.05 14.70 -27.04
N GLU A 306 -16.26 14.62 -25.73
CA GLU A 306 -16.79 13.41 -25.10
C GLU A 306 -18.21 13.06 -25.55
N GLU A 307 -19.04 14.04 -25.89
CA GLU A 307 -20.42 13.80 -26.29
C GLU A 307 -20.46 13.13 -27.67
N MET A 308 -19.62 13.60 -28.59
CA MET A 308 -19.41 12.99 -29.90
C MET A 308 -18.88 11.54 -29.77
N LEU A 309 -17.90 11.28 -28.89
CA LEU A 309 -17.42 9.92 -28.65
C LEU A 309 -18.50 9.00 -28.09
N ARG A 310 -19.29 9.46 -27.12
CA ARG A 310 -20.39 8.66 -26.53
C ARG A 310 -21.49 8.38 -27.54
N LYS A 311 -21.80 9.32 -28.42
CA LYS A 311 -22.75 9.12 -29.51
C LYS A 311 -22.22 8.08 -30.51
N ALA A 312 -20.97 8.25 -30.97
CA ALA A 312 -20.32 7.30 -31.87
C ALA A 312 -20.27 5.89 -31.28
N ALA A 313 -19.98 5.74 -29.98
CA ALA A 313 -19.95 4.44 -29.31
C ALA A 313 -21.31 3.68 -29.33
N ARG A 314 -22.43 4.39 -29.51
CA ARG A 314 -23.77 3.78 -29.58
C ARG A 314 -24.21 3.47 -31.02
N GLU A 315 -23.74 4.28 -31.97
CA GLU A 315 -24.24 4.29 -33.35
C GLU A 315 -23.29 3.59 -34.34
N GLU A 316 -21.98 3.59 -34.07
CA GLU A 316 -20.98 3.02 -34.96
C GLU A 316 -20.65 1.55 -34.67
N VAL A 317 -20.34 0.82 -35.74
CA VAL A 317 -19.84 -0.55 -35.66
C VAL A 317 -18.31 -0.53 -35.60
N LEU A 318 -17.75 -1.20 -34.60
CA LEU A 318 -16.31 -1.42 -34.49
C LEU A 318 -15.83 -2.39 -35.59
N VAL A 319 -14.87 -1.93 -36.40
CA VAL A 319 -14.20 -2.73 -37.43
C VAL A 319 -12.79 -3.08 -36.96
N LEU A 320 -12.42 -4.37 -37.07
CA LEU A 320 -11.14 -4.93 -36.63
C LEU A 320 -10.49 -5.74 -37.76
N ASP A 321 -10.34 -5.12 -38.93
CA ASP A 321 -9.82 -5.80 -40.12
C ASP A 321 -8.29 -5.90 -40.11
N HIS A 322 -7.60 -4.91 -39.52
CA HIS A 322 -6.16 -4.91 -39.44
C HIS A 322 -5.66 -5.80 -38.30
N GLU A 323 -4.58 -6.55 -38.52
CA GLU A 323 -4.03 -7.48 -37.50
C GLU A 323 -3.71 -6.79 -36.16
N LYS A 324 -3.28 -5.53 -36.21
CA LYS A 324 -2.98 -4.73 -35.00
C LYS A 324 -4.23 -4.22 -34.29
N GLU A 325 -5.31 -3.93 -35.01
CA GLU A 325 -6.62 -3.63 -34.42
C GLU A 325 -7.15 -4.85 -33.69
N TRP A 326 -7.08 -6.03 -34.34
CA TRP A 326 -7.50 -7.30 -33.76
C TRP A 326 -6.70 -7.66 -32.49
N LYS A 327 -5.38 -7.48 -32.54
CA LYS A 327 -4.50 -7.70 -31.38
C LYS A 327 -4.88 -6.80 -30.21
N LEU A 328 -5.10 -5.49 -30.46
CA LEU A 328 -5.51 -4.54 -29.43
C LEU A 328 -6.89 -4.88 -28.86
N GLY A 329 -7.88 -5.16 -29.70
CA GLY A 329 -9.23 -5.52 -29.28
C GLY A 329 -9.24 -6.73 -28.33
N LYS A 330 -8.47 -7.78 -28.65
CA LYS A 330 -8.30 -8.92 -27.75
C LYS A 330 -7.61 -8.54 -26.44
N CYS A 331 -6.56 -7.72 -26.49
CA CYS A 331 -5.83 -7.28 -25.29
C CYS A 331 -6.75 -6.49 -24.33
N ILE A 332 -7.59 -5.60 -24.86
CA ILE A 332 -8.59 -4.85 -24.08
C ILE A 332 -9.53 -5.80 -23.33
N LEU A 333 -10.02 -6.85 -23.98
CA LEU A 333 -10.98 -7.79 -23.39
C LEU A 333 -10.38 -8.76 -22.36
N ARG A 334 -9.04 -8.87 -22.26
CA ARG A 334 -8.37 -9.71 -21.26
C ARG A 334 -8.39 -9.12 -19.85
N PHE A 335 -8.76 -7.84 -19.68
CA PHE A 335 -8.73 -7.17 -18.38
C PHE A 335 -9.45 -7.95 -17.26
N PRO A 336 -10.69 -8.46 -17.43
CA PRO A 336 -11.38 -9.21 -16.38
C PRO A 336 -10.69 -10.54 -16.04
N GLU A 337 -10.06 -11.21 -17.01
CA GLU A 337 -9.32 -12.46 -16.79
C GLU A 337 -8.11 -12.22 -15.87
N ILE A 338 -7.41 -11.11 -16.08
CA ILE A 338 -6.28 -10.71 -15.23
C ILE A 338 -6.77 -10.39 -13.81
N LEU A 339 -7.87 -9.66 -13.67
CA LEU A 339 -8.45 -9.36 -12.36
C LEU A 339 -8.92 -10.61 -11.62
N GLN A 340 -9.56 -11.55 -12.32
CA GLN A 340 -10.01 -12.81 -11.73
C GLN A 340 -8.82 -13.59 -11.15
N LYS A 341 -7.72 -13.68 -11.90
CA LYS A 341 -6.50 -14.33 -11.42
C LYS A 341 -5.96 -13.67 -10.15
N ILE A 342 -5.94 -12.34 -10.10
CA ILE A 342 -5.45 -11.57 -8.93
C ILE A 342 -6.34 -11.77 -7.71
N LEU A 343 -7.66 -11.90 -7.88
CA LEU A 343 -8.55 -12.21 -6.75
C LEU A 343 -8.21 -13.58 -6.12
N ASP A 344 -7.71 -14.51 -6.93
CA ASP A 344 -7.30 -15.84 -6.47
C ASP A 344 -5.89 -15.84 -5.85
N ASP A 345 -4.87 -15.28 -6.51
CA ASP A 345 -3.47 -15.37 -6.07
C ASP A 345 -2.92 -14.15 -5.30
N LEU A 346 -3.64 -13.02 -5.35
CA LEU A 346 -3.26 -11.72 -4.77
C LEU A 346 -1.92 -11.20 -5.33
N LEU A 347 -1.59 -11.48 -6.59
CA LEU A 347 -0.34 -11.08 -7.26
C LEU A 347 -0.56 -9.91 -8.23
N LEU A 348 -0.51 -8.70 -7.68
CA LEU A 348 -0.76 -7.44 -8.41
C LEU A 348 0.22 -7.15 -9.57
N HIS A 349 1.43 -7.73 -9.57
CA HIS A 349 2.39 -7.52 -10.67
C HIS A 349 1.86 -7.95 -12.04
N THR A 350 0.95 -8.92 -12.08
CA THR A 350 0.32 -9.36 -13.32
C THR A 350 -0.59 -8.29 -13.93
N LEU A 351 -1.15 -7.38 -13.11
CA LEU A 351 -1.88 -6.21 -13.59
C LEU A 351 -0.93 -5.17 -14.20
N CYS A 352 0.23 -4.96 -13.57
CA CYS A 352 1.28 -4.09 -14.10
C CYS A 352 1.76 -4.60 -15.46
N ASP A 353 2.07 -5.90 -15.56
CA ASP A 353 2.47 -6.54 -16.82
C ASP A 353 1.39 -6.39 -17.90
N TYR A 354 0.11 -6.57 -17.53
CA TYR A 354 -1.01 -6.36 -18.44
C TYR A 354 -1.13 -4.91 -18.93
N LEU A 355 -1.03 -3.92 -18.04
CA LEU A 355 -1.14 -2.51 -18.42
C LEU A 355 0.02 -2.09 -19.34
N TYR A 356 1.21 -2.64 -19.11
CA TYR A 356 2.35 -2.45 -19.99
C TYR A 356 2.16 -3.16 -21.35
N GLU A 357 1.63 -4.38 -21.38
CA GLU A 357 1.25 -5.10 -22.61
C GLU A 357 0.21 -4.30 -23.41
N LEU A 358 -0.78 -3.70 -22.72
CA LEU A 358 -1.82 -2.91 -23.34
C LEU A 358 -1.25 -1.62 -23.97
N ALA A 359 -0.38 -0.90 -23.26
CA ALA A 359 0.25 0.33 -23.76
C ALA A 359 1.20 0.06 -24.95
N THR A 360 1.95 -1.04 -24.91
CA THR A 360 2.85 -1.45 -26.01
C THR A 360 2.04 -1.91 -27.23
N THR A 361 0.97 -2.70 -27.02
CA THR A 361 0.05 -3.11 -28.08
C THR A 361 -0.68 -1.93 -28.70
N PHE A 362 -1.08 -0.94 -27.89
CA PHE A 362 -1.65 0.31 -28.39
C PHE A 362 -0.66 1.06 -29.27
N THR A 363 0.61 1.14 -28.86
CA THR A 363 1.66 1.80 -29.66
C THR A 363 1.80 1.14 -31.03
N GLU A 364 1.86 -0.20 -31.08
CA GLU A 364 1.88 -0.95 -32.35
C GLU A 364 0.65 -0.64 -33.22
N PHE A 365 -0.55 -0.57 -32.62
CA PHE A 365 -1.77 -0.19 -33.34
C PHE A 365 -1.67 1.23 -33.91
N TYR A 366 -1.32 2.21 -33.08
CA TYR A 366 -1.30 3.61 -33.47
C TYR A 366 -0.29 3.92 -34.57
N ASP A 367 0.86 3.24 -34.57
CA ASP A 367 1.91 3.42 -35.58
C ASP A 367 1.54 2.81 -36.94
N ASN A 368 0.66 1.80 -36.97
CA ASN A 368 0.28 1.08 -38.20
C ASN A 368 -1.12 1.46 -38.71
N CYS A 369 -1.98 2.04 -37.88
CA CYS A 369 -3.39 2.33 -38.19
C CYS A 369 -3.71 3.81 -37.93
N TYR A 370 -3.81 4.60 -39.00
CA TYR A 370 -4.14 6.02 -38.88
C TYR A 370 -5.50 6.24 -38.21
N CYS A 371 -5.50 6.88 -37.03
CA CYS A 371 -6.72 7.32 -36.35
C CYS A 371 -7.25 8.63 -36.94
N VAL A 372 -6.34 9.56 -37.21
CA VAL A 372 -6.60 10.86 -37.84
C VAL A 372 -5.64 11.01 -39.01
N GLU A 373 -6.18 11.15 -40.21
CA GLU A 373 -5.41 11.38 -41.43
C GLU A 373 -5.37 12.89 -41.70
N LYS A 374 -4.15 13.41 -41.87
CA LYS A 374 -3.92 14.83 -42.17
C LYS A 374 -3.29 14.98 -43.54
N ASP A 375 -3.66 16.04 -44.24
CA ASP A 375 -3.03 16.40 -45.50
C ASP A 375 -1.58 16.80 -45.25
N ARG A 376 -0.67 16.27 -46.08
CA ARG A 376 0.78 16.38 -45.84
C ARG A 376 1.31 17.81 -46.08
N GLN A 377 0.61 18.63 -46.86
CA GLN A 377 1.04 19.98 -47.21
C GLN A 377 0.40 21.06 -46.32
N SER A 378 -0.90 20.93 -46.05
CA SER A 378 -1.68 21.91 -45.29
C SER A 378 -1.81 21.57 -43.80
N GLY A 379 -1.56 20.33 -43.40
CA GLY A 379 -1.75 19.85 -42.01
C GLY A 379 -3.21 19.75 -41.58
N GLN A 380 -4.16 20.00 -42.48
CA GLN A 380 -5.59 19.91 -42.20
C GLN A 380 -6.04 18.46 -42.07
N ILE A 381 -7.04 18.22 -41.21
CA ILE A 381 -7.62 16.88 -41.03
C ILE A 381 -8.43 16.53 -42.28
N VAL A 382 -8.02 15.45 -42.96
CA VAL A 382 -8.68 14.93 -44.17
C VAL A 382 -9.73 13.90 -43.80
N LYS A 383 -9.42 13.04 -42.83
CA LYS A 383 -10.31 11.97 -42.40
C LYS A 383 -10.07 11.64 -40.94
N VAL A 384 -11.17 11.33 -40.25
CA VAL A 384 -11.13 10.76 -38.91
C VAL A 384 -11.77 9.38 -38.97
N ASN A 385 -11.05 8.36 -38.52
CA ASN A 385 -11.55 6.99 -38.45
C ASN A 385 -12.15 6.79 -37.06
N THR A 386 -13.44 7.08 -36.91
CA THR A 386 -14.10 7.17 -35.59
C THR A 386 -14.06 5.85 -34.80
N TRP A 387 -14.24 4.68 -35.43
CA TRP A 387 -14.10 3.38 -34.75
C TRP A 387 -12.70 3.17 -34.14
N ARG A 388 -11.64 3.72 -34.75
CA ARG A 388 -10.27 3.70 -34.19
C ARG A 388 -10.14 4.63 -32.99
N LEU A 389 -10.86 5.74 -32.97
CA LEU A 389 -10.96 6.58 -31.78
C LEU A 389 -11.71 5.90 -30.64
N LEU A 390 -12.72 5.07 -30.95
CA LEU A 390 -13.37 4.23 -29.94
C LEU A 390 -12.39 3.20 -29.35
N LEU A 391 -11.46 2.65 -30.15
CA LEU A 391 -10.38 1.80 -29.62
C LEU A 391 -9.42 2.58 -28.70
N CYS A 392 -9.08 3.82 -29.05
CA CYS A 392 -8.32 4.71 -28.17
C CYS A 392 -9.04 4.95 -26.85
N GLU A 393 -10.34 5.28 -26.89
CA GLU A 393 -11.13 5.52 -25.68
C GLU A 393 -11.25 4.25 -24.83
N ALA A 394 -11.57 3.11 -25.43
CA ALA A 394 -11.64 1.84 -24.72
C ALA A 394 -10.31 1.49 -24.02
N THR A 395 -9.18 1.70 -24.71
CA THR A 395 -7.83 1.52 -24.13
C THR A 395 -7.64 2.46 -22.94
N ALA A 396 -7.97 3.74 -23.08
CA ALA A 396 -7.84 4.71 -22.01
C ALA A 396 -8.75 4.38 -20.81
N THR A 397 -9.99 3.92 -21.04
CA THR A 397 -10.90 3.50 -19.97
C THR A 397 -10.34 2.33 -19.17
N ILE A 398 -9.81 1.31 -19.83
CA ILE A 398 -9.18 0.16 -19.16
C ILE A 398 -7.94 0.58 -18.39
N MET A 399 -7.06 1.39 -19.00
CA MET A 399 -5.86 1.89 -18.30
C MET A 399 -6.23 2.73 -17.07
N ALA A 400 -7.22 3.62 -17.18
CA ALA A 400 -7.67 4.43 -16.05
C ALA A 400 -8.20 3.56 -14.90
N LYS A 401 -8.96 2.50 -15.20
CA LYS A 401 -9.45 1.56 -14.18
C LYS A 401 -8.33 0.71 -13.58
N GLY A 402 -7.33 0.32 -14.37
CA GLY A 402 -6.13 -0.35 -13.86
C GLY A 402 -5.30 0.55 -12.94
N PHE A 403 -5.15 1.83 -13.29
CA PHE A 403 -4.48 2.83 -12.45
C PHE A 403 -5.21 3.05 -11.13
N ASP A 404 -6.54 3.14 -11.16
CA ASP A 404 -7.41 3.23 -9.98
C ASP A 404 -7.14 2.07 -9.00
N ILE A 405 -7.10 0.83 -9.50
CA ILE A 405 -6.78 -0.37 -8.71
C ILE A 405 -5.35 -0.31 -8.12
N LEU A 406 -4.38 0.18 -8.89
CA LEU A 406 -2.99 0.33 -8.44
C LEU A 406 -2.76 1.59 -7.57
N GLY A 407 -3.79 2.40 -7.34
CA GLY A 407 -3.69 3.67 -6.61
C GLY A 407 -2.87 4.73 -7.33
N ILE A 408 -2.79 4.68 -8.66
CA ILE A 408 -2.10 5.66 -9.50
C ILE A 408 -3.14 6.66 -9.99
N LYS A 409 -2.92 7.96 -9.74
CA LYS A 409 -3.84 8.99 -10.19
C LYS A 409 -3.45 9.44 -11.61
N PRO A 410 -4.25 9.13 -12.65
CA PRO A 410 -3.94 9.62 -14.00
C PRO A 410 -4.05 11.15 -14.08
N VAL A 411 -3.34 11.72 -15.04
CA VAL A 411 -3.48 13.13 -15.43
C VAL A 411 -3.90 13.22 -16.89
N GLU A 412 -4.67 14.25 -17.24
CA GLU A 412 -5.14 14.48 -18.61
C GLU A 412 -4.07 15.11 -19.50
N ARG A 413 -3.10 15.80 -18.88
CA ARG A 413 -1.99 16.49 -19.54
C ARG A 413 -0.71 16.25 -18.74
N MET A 414 0.38 15.96 -19.46
CA MET A 414 1.70 15.71 -18.90
C MET A 414 2.80 16.24 -19.81
#